data_AF-A0A1A7KMI2-F1
#
_entry.id   AF-A0A1A7KMI2-F1
#
_cell.length_a   1.000
_cell.length_b   1.000
_cell.length_c   1.000
_cell.angle_alpha   90.00
_cell.angle_beta   90.00
_cell.angle_gamma   90.00
#
_symmetry.space_group_name_H-M   'P 1'
#
loop_
_entity.id
_entity.type
_entity.pdbx_description
1 polymer ?
#
loop_
_entity_poly.entity_id
_entity_poly.type
_entity_poly.pdbx_seq_one_letter_code
_entity_poly.pdbx_strand_id
1 'polypeptide(L)'
;MKDLINELQLKIEKLEDEISFKNGLISMLSHDSKELFGNFLWIIEALEDKTISEEDFFNLLPQIKSDAQKNLQTIHDSNSWLKTQYGEFKIKPEKIKMMDLFHHFEEKYATKLKEKSIKFHFKGDSNAFVTTDRLLLEYVLDKILNNAVKYSFPGQDIYLQEVTEGNQVTLSVIDFGTGIAEKYQSAIFTYENAVFQGTAGEKGVGLSLKIVKNFVSLMHGNIQIISTENAGTTVSLFFT
;
A
#
# COMPACT_ATOMS: atom_id res chain seq x y z
N MET A 1 33.73 5.55 -27.13
CA MET A 1 32.56 6.46 -27.29
C MET A 1 31.27 5.74 -26.97
N LYS A 2 30.97 4.57 -27.58
CA LYS A 2 29.83 3.72 -27.16
C LYS A 2 29.89 3.28 -25.70
N ASP A 3 31.07 2.89 -25.21
CA ASP A 3 31.21 2.46 -23.81
C ASP A 3 30.97 3.59 -22.80
N LEU A 4 31.43 4.81 -23.12
CA LEU A 4 31.18 6.00 -22.30
C LEU A 4 29.70 6.41 -22.32
N ILE A 5 29.03 6.28 -23.48
CA ILE A 5 27.58 6.55 -23.58
C ILE A 5 26.79 5.53 -22.75
N ASN A 6 27.13 4.24 -22.83
CA ASN A 6 26.50 3.19 -22.02
C ASN A 6 26.74 3.40 -20.52
N GLU A 7 27.96 3.77 -20.12
CA GLU A 7 28.29 4.07 -18.72
C GLU A 7 27.50 5.28 -18.20
N LEU A 8 27.39 6.35 -19.00
CA LEU A 8 26.58 7.51 -18.66
C LEU A 8 25.09 7.18 -18.56
N GLN A 9 24.57 6.34 -19.46
CA GLN A 9 23.18 5.88 -19.42
C GLN A 9 22.87 5.09 -18.15
N LEU A 10 23.72 4.12 -17.80
CA LEU A 10 23.58 3.36 -16.54
C LEU A 10 23.62 4.26 -15.31
N LYS A 11 24.45 5.30 -15.35
CA LYS A 11 24.56 6.26 -14.24
C LYS A 11 23.35 7.18 -14.14
N ILE A 12 22.76 7.59 -15.27
CA ILE A 12 21.51 8.36 -15.31
C ILE A 12 20.36 7.53 -14.77
N GLU A 13 20.18 6.30 -15.27
CA GLU A 13 19.13 5.38 -14.81
C GLU A 13 19.20 5.17 -13.28
N LYS A 14 20.40 4.92 -12.76
CA LYS A 14 20.62 4.78 -11.32
C LYS A 14 20.26 6.04 -10.52
N LEU A 15 20.59 7.24 -11.03
CA LEU A 15 20.22 8.50 -10.39
C LEU A 15 18.71 8.74 -10.44
N GLU A 16 18.06 8.38 -11.54
CA GLU A 16 16.61 8.46 -11.68
C GLU A 16 15.90 7.53 -10.68
N ASP A 17 16.38 6.30 -10.49
CA ASP A 17 15.87 5.36 -9.49
C ASP A 17 16.05 5.89 -8.06
N GLU A 18 17.23 6.43 -7.74
CA GLU A 18 17.51 7.00 -6.42
C GLU A 18 16.60 8.22 -6.13
N ILE A 19 16.40 9.08 -7.13
CA ILE A 19 15.49 10.23 -7.03
C ILE A 19 14.04 9.76 -6.87
N SER A 20 13.60 8.79 -7.68
CA SER A 20 12.25 8.23 -7.64
C SER A 20 11.95 7.61 -6.27
N PHE A 21 12.90 6.86 -5.72
CA PHE A 21 12.82 6.29 -4.38
C PHE A 21 12.70 7.36 -3.30
N LYS A 22 13.62 8.34 -3.28
CA LYS A 22 13.58 9.45 -2.30
C LYS A 22 12.27 10.24 -2.39
N ASN A 23 11.82 10.55 -3.59
CA ASN A 23 10.54 11.24 -3.81
C ASN A 23 9.35 10.39 -3.33
N GLY A 24 9.39 9.07 -3.55
CA GLY A 24 8.42 8.12 -3.02
C GLY A 24 8.36 8.15 -1.48
N LEU A 25 9.52 8.06 -0.81
CA LEU A 25 9.63 8.14 0.65
C LEU A 25 9.13 9.47 1.21
N ILE A 26 9.56 10.59 0.63
CA ILE A 26 9.12 11.92 1.09
C ILE A 26 7.60 12.06 0.92
N SER A 27 7.06 11.60 -0.21
CA SER A 27 5.61 11.64 -0.45
C SER A 27 4.84 10.80 0.55
N MET A 28 5.34 9.59 0.84
CA MET A 28 4.80 8.66 1.82
C MET A 28 4.80 9.25 3.24
N LEU A 29 5.95 9.72 3.72
CA LEU A 29 6.09 10.33 5.04
C LEU A 29 5.20 11.58 5.18
N SER A 30 5.17 12.43 4.16
CA SER A 30 4.34 13.65 4.16
C SER A 30 2.85 13.31 4.21
N HIS A 31 2.43 12.28 3.48
CA HIS A 31 1.05 11.83 3.40
C HIS A 31 0.57 11.25 4.74
N ASP A 32 1.27 10.23 5.25
CA ASP A 32 0.89 9.56 6.49
C ASP A 32 0.94 10.54 7.69
N SER A 33 1.87 11.50 7.67
CA SER A 33 1.93 12.57 8.68
C SER A 33 0.76 13.54 8.58
N LYS A 34 0.40 14.00 7.37
CA LYS A 34 -0.71 14.94 7.16
C LYS A 34 -2.04 14.33 7.60
N GLU A 35 -2.25 13.05 7.33
CA GLU A 35 -3.46 12.32 7.76
C GLU A 35 -3.51 12.20 9.29
N LEU A 36 -2.41 11.80 9.93
CA LEU A 36 -2.33 11.70 11.39
C LEU A 36 -2.56 13.04 12.09
N PHE A 37 -1.78 14.06 11.72
CA PHE A 37 -1.87 15.38 12.35
C PHE A 37 -3.20 16.06 12.05
N GLY A 38 -3.76 15.87 10.85
CA GLY A 38 -5.09 16.37 10.52
C GLY A 38 -6.18 15.75 11.40
N ASN A 39 -6.13 14.44 11.64
CA ASN A 39 -7.08 13.77 12.53
C ASN A 39 -6.90 14.23 14.00
N PHE A 40 -5.66 14.38 14.49
CA PHE A 40 -5.43 14.89 15.84
C PHE A 40 -5.93 16.31 16.04
N LEU A 41 -5.61 17.20 15.10
CA LEU A 41 -6.04 18.59 15.20
C LEU A 41 -7.55 18.69 15.19
N TRP A 42 -8.21 17.97 14.28
CA TRP A 42 -9.68 17.92 14.21
C TRP A 42 -10.32 17.45 15.52
N ILE A 43 -9.79 16.40 16.16
CA ILE A 43 -10.34 15.88 17.43
C ILE A 43 -10.14 16.89 18.57
N ILE A 44 -8.99 17.56 18.63
CA ILE A 44 -8.70 18.59 19.63
C ILE A 44 -9.66 19.77 19.45
N GLU A 45 -9.77 20.31 18.23
CA GLU A 45 -10.70 21.39 17.90
C GLU A 45 -12.15 21.00 18.21
N ALA A 46 -12.55 19.77 17.88
CA ALA A 46 -13.90 19.27 18.16
C ALA A 46 -14.22 19.24 19.66
N LEU A 47 -13.24 18.91 20.51
CA LEU A 47 -13.39 18.93 21.96
C LEU A 47 -13.43 20.36 22.50
N GLU A 48 -12.56 21.25 22.01
CA GLU A 48 -12.53 22.67 22.38
C GLU A 48 -13.87 23.36 22.05
N ASP A 49 -14.43 23.07 20.87
CA ASP A 49 -15.72 23.57 20.41
C ASP A 49 -16.92 22.85 21.06
N LYS A 50 -16.69 21.85 21.92
CA LYS A 50 -17.70 20.99 22.57
C LYS A 50 -18.65 20.31 21.59
N THR A 51 -18.18 20.05 20.36
CA THR A 51 -18.91 19.29 19.35
C THR A 51 -18.86 17.78 19.61
N ILE A 52 -17.85 17.32 20.35
CA ILE A 52 -17.77 15.99 20.94
C ILE A 52 -17.72 16.08 22.47
N SER A 53 -18.21 15.05 23.15
CA SER A 53 -18.09 14.97 24.61
C SER A 53 -16.70 14.52 25.05
N GLU A 54 -16.35 14.74 26.32
CA GLU A 54 -15.13 14.17 26.91
C GLU A 54 -15.14 12.63 26.82
N GLU A 55 -16.30 12.00 27.03
CA GLU A 55 -16.47 10.55 26.91
C GLU A 55 -16.16 10.06 25.49
N ASP A 56 -16.67 10.74 24.46
CA ASP A 56 -16.38 10.43 23.06
C ASP A 56 -14.89 10.61 22.75
N PHE A 57 -14.26 11.66 23.29
CA PHE A 57 -12.82 11.86 23.15
C PHE A 57 -12.02 10.69 23.74
N PHE A 58 -12.36 10.24 24.96
CA PHE A 58 -11.72 9.08 25.58
C PHE A 58 -11.95 7.79 24.78
N ASN A 59 -13.12 7.64 24.16
CA ASN A 59 -13.42 6.51 23.27
C ASN A 59 -12.59 6.54 21.97
N LEU A 60 -12.14 7.70 21.50
CA LEU A 60 -11.30 7.86 20.31
C LEU A 60 -9.79 7.69 20.59
N LEU A 61 -9.33 7.85 21.84
CA LEU A 61 -7.91 7.74 22.22
C LEU A 61 -7.22 6.42 21.80
N PRO A 62 -7.86 5.23 21.87
CA PRO A 62 -7.23 3.99 21.41
C PRO A 62 -6.89 4.03 19.92
N GLN A 63 -7.78 4.59 19.10
CA GLN A 63 -7.56 4.74 17.66
C GLN A 63 -6.44 5.74 17.37
N ILE A 64 -6.46 6.89 18.05
CA ILE A 64 -5.39 7.91 18.01
C ILE A 64 -4.02 7.28 18.31
N LYS A 65 -3.95 6.50 19.39
CA LYS A 65 -2.71 5.81 19.79
C LYS A 65 -2.26 4.81 18.73
N SER A 66 -3.18 4.02 18.18
CA SER A 66 -2.88 3.07 17.11
C SER A 66 -2.30 3.77 15.89
N ASP A 67 -2.89 4.89 15.48
CA ASP A 67 -2.44 5.62 14.30
C ASP A 67 -1.09 6.32 14.51
N ALA A 68 -0.84 6.87 15.71
CA ALA A 68 0.49 7.39 16.08
C ALA A 68 1.57 6.30 16.05
N GLN A 69 1.26 5.11 16.58
CA GLN A 69 2.19 3.97 16.58
C GLN A 69 2.51 3.51 15.16
N LYS A 70 1.51 3.44 14.27
CA LYS A 70 1.73 3.11 12.84
C LYS A 70 2.60 4.15 12.16
N ASN A 71 2.37 5.44 12.40
CA ASN A 71 3.16 6.50 11.80
C ASN A 71 4.63 6.47 12.30
N LEU A 72 4.84 6.23 13.60
CA LEU A 72 6.18 6.02 14.15
C LEU A 72 6.88 4.82 13.51
N GLN A 73 6.18 3.69 13.37
CA GLN A 73 6.73 2.53 12.67
C GLN A 73 7.11 2.88 11.23
N THR A 74 6.26 3.63 10.54
CA THR A 74 6.50 4.09 9.18
C THR A 74 7.76 4.98 9.06
N ILE A 75 7.98 5.86 10.04
CA ILE A 75 9.20 6.66 10.14
C ILE A 75 10.42 5.77 10.42
N HIS A 76 10.28 4.76 11.28
CA HIS A 76 11.35 3.80 11.56
C HIS A 76 11.71 2.96 10.33
N ASP A 77 10.71 2.48 9.59
CA ASP A 77 10.89 1.72 8.35
C ASP A 77 11.53 2.59 7.28
N SER A 78 11.09 3.84 7.13
CA SER A 78 11.69 4.82 6.21
C SER A 78 13.15 5.11 6.54
N ASN A 79 13.47 5.27 7.82
CA ASN A 79 14.85 5.45 8.25
C ASN A 79 15.70 4.19 8.06
N SER A 80 15.11 3.00 8.29
CA SER A 80 15.78 1.73 8.06
C SER A 80 16.07 1.55 6.57
N TRP A 81 15.11 1.90 5.72
CA TRP A 81 15.30 1.96 4.28
C TRP A 81 16.41 2.94 3.91
N LEU A 82 16.36 4.20 4.33
CA LEU A 82 17.45 5.17 4.05
C LEU A 82 18.82 4.65 4.53
N LYS A 83 18.88 3.98 5.69
CA LYS A 83 20.11 3.39 6.23
C LYS A 83 20.65 2.26 5.36
N THR A 84 19.78 1.40 4.85
CA THR A 84 20.17 0.31 3.94
C THR A 84 20.70 0.81 2.59
N GLN A 85 20.50 2.10 2.28
CA GLN A 85 20.86 2.74 1.02
C GLN A 85 21.99 3.78 1.16
N TYR A 86 22.69 3.86 2.30
CA TYR A 86 23.89 4.71 2.41
C TYR A 86 24.97 4.22 1.45
N GLY A 87 25.24 5.01 0.40
CA GLY A 87 26.32 4.79 -0.57
C GLY A 87 25.81 4.62 -2.00
N GLU A 88 24.82 3.77 -2.24
CA GLU A 88 24.17 3.54 -3.54
C GLU A 88 22.77 2.93 -3.34
N PHE A 89 21.71 3.53 -3.92
CA PHE A 89 20.40 2.87 -3.96
C PHE A 89 20.48 1.61 -4.82
N LYS A 90 20.16 0.45 -4.23
CA LYS A 90 20.04 -0.84 -4.93
C LYS A 90 18.92 -1.66 -4.30
N ILE A 91 18.00 -2.08 -5.15
CA ILE A 91 17.01 -3.12 -4.85
C ILE A 91 17.77 -4.36 -4.39
N LYS A 92 17.20 -5.08 -3.41
CA LYS A 92 17.77 -6.34 -2.93
C LYS A 92 16.80 -7.48 -3.27
N PRO A 93 16.81 -8.00 -4.51
CA PRO A 93 15.96 -9.10 -4.88
C PRO A 93 16.30 -10.34 -4.04
N GLU A 94 15.26 -10.91 -3.43
CA GLU A 94 15.33 -12.20 -2.75
C GLU A 94 14.16 -13.07 -3.19
N LYS A 95 14.32 -14.40 -3.05
CA LYS A 95 13.22 -15.34 -3.30
C LYS A 95 12.27 -15.33 -2.11
N ILE A 96 11.05 -14.88 -2.34
CA ILE A 96 9.99 -14.78 -1.34
C ILE A 96 8.96 -15.86 -1.62
N LYS A 97 8.68 -16.72 -0.64
CA LYS A 97 7.64 -17.74 -0.76
C LYS A 97 6.26 -17.11 -0.57
N MET A 98 5.33 -17.42 -1.47
CA MET A 98 4.00 -16.79 -1.50
C MET A 98 3.15 -17.09 -0.27
N MET A 99 3.23 -18.31 0.25
CA MET A 99 2.52 -18.67 1.49
C MET A 99 3.05 -17.92 2.72
N ASP A 100 4.36 -17.66 2.79
CA ASP A 100 4.92 -16.92 3.92
C ASP A 100 4.42 -15.47 3.91
N LEU A 101 4.33 -14.88 2.72
CA LEU A 101 3.77 -13.54 2.51
C LEU A 101 2.27 -13.51 2.83
N PHE A 102 1.51 -14.52 2.40
CA PHE A 102 0.09 -14.66 2.73
C PHE A 102 -0.14 -14.71 4.25
N HIS A 103 0.55 -15.61 4.97
CA HIS A 103 0.38 -15.75 6.41
C HIS A 103 0.78 -14.50 7.18
N HIS A 104 1.84 -13.80 6.74
CA HIS A 104 2.20 -12.51 7.30
C HIS A 104 1.04 -11.51 7.25
N PHE A 105 0.35 -11.39 6.10
CA PHE A 105 -0.78 -10.49 5.96
C PHE A 105 -2.05 -10.99 6.63
N GLU A 106 -2.29 -12.30 6.63
CA GLU A 106 -3.40 -12.93 7.34
C GLU A 106 -3.34 -12.57 8.84
N GLU A 107 -2.18 -12.71 9.47
CA GLU A 107 -1.97 -12.33 10.87
C GLU A 107 -2.13 -10.82 11.08
N LYS A 108 -1.49 -10.00 10.22
CA LYS A 108 -1.52 -8.54 10.32
C LYS A 108 -2.93 -7.96 10.25
N TYR A 109 -3.80 -8.53 9.41
CA TYR A 109 -5.15 -8.05 9.18
C TYR A 109 -6.23 -8.81 9.96
N ALA A 110 -5.87 -9.82 10.76
CA ALA A 110 -6.80 -10.72 11.45
C ALA A 110 -7.93 -10.00 12.21
N THR A 111 -7.60 -8.96 13.00
CA THR A 111 -8.60 -8.19 13.76
C THR A 111 -9.59 -7.47 12.85
N LYS A 112 -9.10 -6.75 11.83
CA LYS A 112 -9.96 -5.99 10.91
C LYS A 112 -10.83 -6.91 10.04
N LEU A 113 -10.26 -8.02 9.58
CA LEU A 113 -10.98 -9.05 8.84
C LEU A 113 -12.12 -9.63 9.69
N LYS A 114 -11.84 -9.93 10.96
CA LYS A 114 -12.84 -10.41 11.91
C LYS A 114 -13.94 -9.39 12.18
N GLU A 115 -13.59 -8.11 12.38
CA GLU A 115 -14.56 -7.02 12.58
C GLU A 115 -15.54 -6.88 11.41
N LYS A 116 -15.07 -7.05 10.16
CA LYS A 116 -15.92 -7.04 8.96
C LYS A 116 -16.47 -8.41 8.55
N SER A 117 -16.22 -9.47 9.32
CA SER A 117 -16.59 -10.85 8.97
C SER A 117 -16.09 -11.30 7.59
N ILE A 118 -14.92 -10.81 7.18
CA ILE A 118 -14.27 -11.11 5.90
C ILE A 118 -13.28 -12.27 6.12
N LYS A 119 -13.28 -13.28 5.25
CA LYS A 119 -12.19 -14.26 5.21
C LYS A 119 -11.15 -13.83 4.17
N PHE A 120 -9.89 -14.09 4.48
CA PHE A 120 -8.78 -13.87 3.57
C PHE A 120 -8.28 -15.21 3.06
N HIS A 121 -8.25 -15.39 1.74
CA HIS A 121 -7.89 -16.66 1.12
C HIS A 121 -6.66 -16.52 0.24
N PHE A 122 -5.86 -17.58 0.19
CA PHE A 122 -4.82 -17.73 -0.82
C PHE A 122 -5.34 -18.56 -2.00
N LYS A 123 -5.05 -18.13 -3.22
CA LYS A 123 -5.40 -18.85 -4.45
C LYS A 123 -4.19 -18.89 -5.39
N GLY A 124 -3.54 -20.03 -5.53
CA GLY A 124 -2.36 -20.15 -6.39
C GLY A 124 -1.55 -21.37 -6.01
N ASP A 125 -0.31 -21.43 -6.46
CA ASP A 125 0.62 -22.47 -6.00
C ASP A 125 1.22 -22.08 -4.64
N SER A 126 0.92 -22.88 -3.62
CA SER A 126 1.47 -22.72 -2.26
C SER A 126 3.00 -22.80 -2.19
N ASN A 127 3.65 -23.33 -3.22
CA ASN A 127 5.10 -23.41 -3.35
C ASN A 127 5.68 -22.38 -4.34
N ALA A 128 4.87 -21.47 -4.86
CA ALA A 128 5.34 -20.40 -5.72
C ALA A 128 6.29 -19.45 -4.98
N PHE A 129 7.20 -18.86 -5.76
CA PHE A 129 8.14 -17.85 -5.31
C PHE A 129 8.09 -16.65 -6.25
N VAL A 130 8.22 -15.45 -5.71
CA VAL A 130 8.55 -14.24 -6.47
C VAL A 130 9.96 -13.81 -6.11
N THR A 131 10.72 -13.30 -7.08
CA THR A 131 12.06 -12.75 -6.83
C THR A 131 12.01 -11.23 -6.92
N THR A 132 12.00 -10.55 -5.78
CA THR A 132 11.96 -9.09 -5.71
C THR A 132 12.43 -8.58 -4.34
N ASP A 133 12.42 -7.27 -4.12
CA ASP A 133 12.73 -6.69 -2.81
C ASP A 133 11.55 -6.88 -1.86
N ARG A 134 11.77 -7.70 -0.82
CA ARG A 134 10.72 -8.08 0.13
C ARG A 134 10.12 -6.90 0.85
N LEU A 135 10.92 -5.93 1.27
CA LEU A 135 10.43 -4.80 2.04
C LEU A 135 9.54 -3.89 1.19
N LEU A 136 9.94 -3.64 -0.07
CA LEU A 136 9.13 -2.87 -1.01
C LEU A 136 7.84 -3.62 -1.37
N LEU A 137 7.91 -4.94 -1.59
CA LEU A 137 6.74 -5.76 -1.89
C LEU A 137 5.75 -5.78 -0.71
N GLU A 138 6.23 -5.99 0.51
CA GLU A 138 5.40 -5.97 1.72
C GLU A 138 4.73 -4.61 1.91
N TYR A 139 5.43 -3.50 1.68
CA TYR A 139 4.81 -2.17 1.72
C TYR A 139 3.71 -2.02 0.66
N VAL A 140 4.00 -2.41 -0.59
CA VAL A 140 3.05 -2.33 -1.70
C VAL A 140 1.79 -3.14 -1.40
N LEU A 141 1.95 -4.40 -1.00
CA LEU A 141 0.84 -5.28 -0.67
C LEU A 141 0.08 -4.80 0.56
N ASP A 142 0.75 -4.23 1.55
CA ASP A 142 0.08 -3.64 2.70
C ASP A 142 -0.88 -2.53 2.29
N LYS A 143 -0.45 -1.60 1.43
CA LYS A 143 -1.32 -0.52 0.97
C LYS A 143 -2.49 -1.04 0.12
N ILE A 144 -2.26 -2.06 -0.70
CA ILE A 144 -3.31 -2.68 -1.53
C ILE A 144 -4.31 -3.44 -0.66
N LEU A 145 -3.85 -4.28 0.27
CA LEU A 145 -4.70 -5.05 1.18
C LEU A 145 -5.45 -4.15 2.16
N ASN A 146 -4.83 -3.06 2.62
CA ASN A 146 -5.52 -2.06 3.44
C ASN A 146 -6.74 -1.49 2.71
N ASN A 147 -6.57 -1.14 1.43
CA ASN A 147 -7.67 -0.69 0.58
C ASN A 147 -8.72 -1.79 0.40
N ALA A 148 -8.30 -3.03 0.09
CA ALA A 148 -9.22 -4.15 -0.06
C ALA A 148 -10.09 -4.35 1.20
N VAL A 149 -9.50 -4.40 2.39
CA VAL A 149 -10.23 -4.54 3.67
C VAL A 149 -11.13 -3.33 3.95
N LYS A 150 -10.66 -2.13 3.63
CA LYS A 150 -11.39 -0.89 3.86
C LYS A 150 -12.63 -0.75 2.97
N TYR A 151 -12.53 -1.11 1.69
CA TYR A 151 -13.60 -0.91 0.72
C TYR A 151 -14.46 -2.16 0.48
N SER A 152 -14.06 -3.34 0.97
CA SER A 152 -14.88 -4.55 0.95
C SER A 152 -16.15 -4.41 1.78
N PHE A 153 -17.27 -4.94 1.28
CA PHE A 153 -18.48 -5.06 2.09
C PHE A 153 -18.31 -6.14 3.18
N PRO A 154 -18.96 -6.01 4.35
CA PRO A 154 -18.91 -7.04 5.37
C PRO A 154 -19.38 -8.40 4.83
N GLY A 155 -18.68 -9.48 5.21
CA GLY A 155 -18.96 -10.84 4.73
C GLY A 155 -18.48 -11.17 3.32
N GLN A 156 -17.88 -10.21 2.60
CA GLN A 156 -17.29 -10.45 1.29
C GLN A 156 -15.80 -10.79 1.42
N ASP A 157 -15.43 -11.98 1.00
CA ASP A 157 -14.07 -12.50 1.16
C ASP A 157 -13.05 -11.77 0.26
N ILE A 158 -11.81 -11.69 0.73
CA ILE A 158 -10.67 -11.13 -0.02
C ILE A 158 -9.75 -12.27 -0.43
N TYR A 159 -9.13 -12.16 -1.60
CA TYR A 159 -8.22 -13.17 -2.12
C TYR A 159 -6.86 -12.55 -2.44
N LEU A 160 -5.79 -13.21 -1.98
CA LEU A 160 -4.46 -13.06 -2.55
C LEU A 160 -4.26 -14.19 -3.56
N GLN A 161 -4.32 -13.84 -4.83
CA GLN A 161 -4.11 -14.76 -5.93
C GLN A 161 -2.68 -14.68 -6.44
N GLU A 162 -2.08 -15.84 -6.66
CA GLU A 162 -0.83 -15.99 -7.40
C GLU A 162 -1.09 -16.78 -8.68
N VAL A 163 -0.44 -16.34 -9.77
CA VAL A 163 -0.41 -17.04 -11.05
C VAL A 163 1.00 -16.94 -11.63
N THR A 164 1.63 -18.09 -11.89
CA THR A 164 2.92 -18.19 -12.59
C THR A 164 2.70 -18.65 -14.02
N GLU A 165 3.14 -17.84 -14.98
CA GLU A 165 3.12 -18.15 -16.42
C GLU A 165 4.52 -17.97 -17.02
N GLY A 166 5.22 -19.08 -17.26
CA GLY A 166 6.60 -19.04 -17.73
C GLY A 166 7.54 -18.43 -16.67
N ASN A 167 8.15 -17.29 -17.00
CA ASN A 167 9.00 -16.55 -16.07
C ASN A 167 8.26 -15.41 -15.35
N GLN A 168 6.99 -15.17 -15.69
CA GLN A 168 6.22 -14.08 -15.11
C GLN A 168 5.41 -14.59 -13.91
N VAL A 169 5.51 -13.88 -12.78
CA VAL A 169 4.69 -14.10 -11.60
C VAL A 169 3.73 -12.92 -11.46
N THR A 170 2.44 -13.23 -11.38
CA THR A 170 1.38 -12.25 -11.15
C THR A 170 0.82 -12.44 -9.75
N LEU A 171 0.80 -11.35 -8.96
CA LEU A 171 0.18 -11.30 -7.63
C LEU A 171 -1.01 -10.36 -7.67
N SER A 172 -2.20 -10.88 -7.39
CA SER A 172 -3.45 -10.13 -7.45
C SER A 172 -4.13 -10.10 -6.10
N VAL A 173 -4.48 -8.91 -5.61
CA VAL A 173 -5.41 -8.74 -4.49
C VAL A 173 -6.79 -8.48 -5.07
N ILE A 174 -7.75 -9.33 -4.71
CA ILE A 174 -9.13 -9.28 -5.22
C ILE A 174 -10.06 -9.01 -4.04
N ASP A 175 -10.84 -7.95 -4.16
CA ASP A 175 -11.89 -7.57 -3.21
C ASP A 175 -13.25 -7.44 -3.91
N PHE A 176 -14.32 -7.61 -3.14
CA PHE A 176 -15.70 -7.46 -3.59
C PHE A 176 -16.39 -6.32 -2.84
N GLY A 177 -15.76 -5.14 -2.94
CA GLY A 177 -16.21 -3.91 -2.30
C GLY A 177 -17.02 -2.97 -3.19
N THR A 178 -16.99 -1.69 -2.81
CA THR A 178 -17.66 -0.60 -3.54
C THR A 178 -17.18 -0.45 -4.98
N GLY A 179 -16.02 -0.98 -5.32
CA GLY A 179 -15.37 -0.74 -6.61
C GLY A 179 -15.09 0.74 -6.88
N ILE A 180 -14.70 1.04 -8.11
CA ILE A 180 -14.31 2.38 -8.56
C ILE A 180 -15.10 2.72 -9.83
N ALA A 181 -15.93 3.76 -9.76
CA ALA A 181 -16.67 4.27 -10.91
C ALA A 181 -15.72 4.68 -12.05
N GLU A 182 -16.10 4.38 -13.29
CA GLU A 182 -15.28 4.56 -14.49
C GLU A 182 -14.66 5.97 -14.60
N LYS A 183 -15.45 7.01 -14.28
CA LYS A 183 -15.01 8.42 -14.27
C LYS A 183 -13.81 8.71 -13.36
N TYR A 184 -13.56 7.88 -12.35
CA TYR A 184 -12.45 8.03 -11.43
C TYR A 184 -11.26 7.14 -11.78
N GLN A 185 -11.41 6.15 -12.66
CA GLN A 185 -10.37 5.16 -12.92
C GLN A 185 -9.09 5.74 -13.53
N SER A 186 -9.22 6.73 -14.40
CA SER A 186 -8.08 7.46 -14.98
C SER A 186 -7.34 8.33 -13.95
N ALA A 187 -8.01 8.70 -12.86
CA ALA A 187 -7.48 9.59 -11.83
C ALA A 187 -6.79 8.86 -10.67
N ILE A 188 -6.93 7.53 -10.54
CA ILE A 188 -6.43 6.76 -9.39
C ILE A 188 -4.91 6.93 -9.13
N PHE A 189 -4.14 7.25 -10.18
CA PHE A 189 -2.70 7.49 -10.09
C PHE A 189 -2.29 8.97 -10.12
N THR A 190 -3.24 9.92 -10.15
CA THR A 190 -2.95 11.36 -10.23
C THR A 190 -2.91 12.01 -8.84
N TYR A 191 -2.52 13.28 -8.75
CA TYR A 191 -2.48 14.04 -7.49
C TYR A 191 -3.84 14.60 -7.06
N GLU A 192 -4.87 14.51 -7.92
CA GLU A 192 -6.19 15.14 -7.75
C GLU A 192 -7.23 14.15 -7.20
N ASN A 193 -6.81 13.19 -6.37
CA ASN A 193 -7.65 12.05 -6.02
C ASN A 193 -8.95 12.44 -5.31
N ALA A 194 -10.03 11.82 -5.76
CA ALA A 194 -11.28 11.78 -5.03
C ALA A 194 -11.05 11.03 -3.69
N VAL A 195 -11.44 11.68 -2.59
CA VAL A 195 -11.50 11.06 -1.26
C VAL A 195 -12.72 10.14 -1.24
N PHE A 196 -12.48 8.83 -1.23
CA PHE A 196 -13.55 7.84 -1.07
C PHE A 196 -13.71 7.48 0.41
N GLN A 197 -14.95 7.33 0.85
CA GLN A 197 -15.26 6.72 2.14
C GLN A 197 -15.25 5.19 2.00
N GLY A 198 -14.63 4.52 2.98
CA GLY A 198 -14.69 3.07 3.15
C GLY A 198 -16.08 2.61 3.59
N THR A 199 -16.29 1.30 3.57
CA THR A 199 -17.60 0.68 3.88
C THR A 199 -18.00 0.81 5.35
N ALA A 200 -17.07 1.16 6.23
CA ALA A 200 -17.31 1.48 7.63
C ALA A 200 -17.03 2.97 7.95
N GLY A 201 -17.05 3.83 6.93
CA GLY A 201 -16.87 5.29 7.08
C GLY A 201 -15.41 5.77 7.10
N GLU A 202 -14.45 4.90 6.79
CA GLU A 202 -13.03 5.24 6.82
C GLU A 202 -12.66 6.24 5.69
N LYS A 203 -11.97 7.35 5.97
CA LYS A 203 -11.60 8.34 4.92
C LYS A 203 -10.39 7.88 4.11
N GLY A 204 -10.44 7.97 2.77
CA GLY A 204 -9.33 7.63 1.86
C GLY A 204 -8.57 8.84 1.38
N VAL A 205 -7.25 8.86 1.52
CA VAL A 205 -6.45 10.08 1.28
C VAL A 205 -5.72 10.03 -0.09
N GLY A 206 -6.07 9.09 -0.97
CA GLY A 206 -5.76 9.08 -2.41
C GLY A 206 -4.29 8.89 -2.84
N LEU A 207 -3.32 9.28 -2.02
CA LEU A 207 -1.90 9.32 -2.41
C LEU A 207 -1.22 7.94 -2.42
N SER A 208 -1.81 6.94 -1.76
CA SER A 208 -1.19 5.64 -1.50
C SER A 208 -0.87 4.85 -2.78
N LEU A 209 -1.71 4.94 -3.81
CA LEU A 209 -1.53 4.16 -5.04
C LEU A 209 -0.44 4.72 -5.97
N LYS A 210 -0.11 6.01 -5.84
CA LYS A 210 1.03 6.59 -6.56
C LYS A 210 2.36 6.07 -5.99
N ILE A 211 2.47 6.01 -4.67
CA ILE A 211 3.66 5.46 -4.00
C ILE A 211 3.81 3.97 -4.35
N VAL A 212 2.70 3.23 -4.34
CA VAL A 212 2.65 1.84 -4.81
C VAL A 212 3.21 1.74 -6.23
N LYS A 213 2.73 2.56 -7.17
CA LYS A 213 3.22 2.54 -8.56
C LYS A 213 4.73 2.80 -8.63
N ASN A 214 5.24 3.78 -7.90
CA ASN A 214 6.68 4.07 -7.87
C ASN A 214 7.49 2.87 -7.37
N PHE A 215 7.08 2.25 -6.26
CA PHE A 215 7.81 1.11 -5.69
C PHE A 215 7.71 -0.15 -6.56
N VAL A 216 6.57 -0.39 -7.20
CA VAL A 216 6.43 -1.47 -8.19
C VAL A 216 7.36 -1.24 -9.37
N SER A 217 7.45 -0.01 -9.90
CA SER A 217 8.39 0.32 -10.97
C SER A 217 9.84 0.17 -10.54
N LEU A 218 10.20 0.57 -9.32
CA LEU A 218 11.54 0.31 -8.77
C LEU A 218 11.82 -1.18 -8.76
N MET A 219 10.90 -2.02 -8.31
CA MET A 219 11.04 -3.49 -8.36
C MET A 219 11.03 -4.09 -9.78
N HIS A 220 11.13 -3.27 -10.83
CA HIS A 220 11.02 -3.64 -12.25
C HIS A 220 9.71 -4.38 -12.58
N GLY A 221 8.67 -4.16 -11.78
CA GLY A 221 7.35 -4.72 -11.98
C GLY A 221 6.39 -3.75 -12.68
N ASN A 222 5.19 -4.24 -12.95
CA ASN A 222 4.07 -3.44 -13.41
C ASN A 222 2.86 -3.60 -12.49
N ILE A 223 1.96 -2.61 -12.48
CA ILE A 223 0.70 -2.66 -11.73
C ILE A 223 -0.49 -2.39 -12.65
N GLN A 224 -1.55 -3.17 -12.51
CA GLN A 224 -2.83 -2.99 -13.18
C GLN A 224 -3.96 -3.01 -12.15
N ILE A 225 -4.97 -2.16 -12.35
CA ILE A 225 -6.19 -2.13 -11.55
C ILE A 225 -7.37 -2.34 -12.49
N ILE A 226 -8.19 -3.34 -12.17
CA ILE A 226 -9.47 -3.59 -12.84
C ILE A 226 -10.53 -3.46 -11.76
N SER A 227 -11.47 -2.53 -11.94
CA SER A 227 -12.50 -2.26 -10.95
C SER A 227 -13.83 -2.01 -11.63
N THR A 228 -14.92 -2.38 -10.96
CA THR A 228 -16.28 -2.10 -11.42
C THR A 228 -17.10 -1.66 -10.23
N GLU A 229 -17.79 -0.53 -10.37
CA GLU A 229 -18.61 0.04 -9.30
C GLU A 229 -19.61 -1.00 -8.78
N ASN A 230 -19.65 -1.17 -7.46
CA ASN A 230 -20.42 -2.16 -6.70
C ASN A 230 -20.13 -3.64 -7.01
N ALA A 231 -19.06 -3.95 -7.74
CA ALA A 231 -18.63 -5.33 -8.02
C ALA A 231 -17.24 -5.67 -7.45
N GLY A 232 -16.50 -4.66 -7.00
CA GLY A 232 -15.18 -4.82 -6.37
C GLY A 232 -14.01 -4.38 -7.24
N THR A 233 -12.81 -4.73 -6.78
CA THR A 233 -11.55 -4.34 -7.42
C THR A 233 -10.56 -5.50 -7.41
N THR A 234 -9.81 -5.62 -8.51
CA THR A 234 -8.64 -6.48 -8.63
C THR A 234 -7.43 -5.61 -8.91
N VAL A 235 -6.45 -5.66 -8.01
CA VAL A 235 -5.15 -5.00 -8.19
C VAL A 235 -4.11 -6.08 -8.45
N SER A 236 -3.49 -6.07 -9.63
CA SER A 236 -2.50 -7.06 -10.07
C SER A 236 -1.11 -6.45 -10.19
N LEU A 237 -0.11 -7.12 -9.63
CA LEU A 237 1.31 -6.82 -9.72
C LEU A 237 1.98 -7.88 -10.60
N PHE A 238 2.78 -7.44 -11.56
CA PHE A 238 3.46 -8.33 -12.51
C PHE A 238 4.97 -8.22 -12.29
N PHE A 239 5.64 -9.35 -12.11
CA PHE A 239 7.09 -9.48 -11.93
C PHE A 239 7.65 -10.47 -12.95
N THR A 240 8.82 -10.19 -13.53
CA THR A 240 9.50 -11.04 -14.53
C THR A 240 10.91 -11.39 -14.07
#